data_AF-A0A074XS98-F1
#
_entry.id   AF-A0A074XS98-F1
#
_cell.length_a   1.000
_cell.length_b   1.000
_cell.length_c   1.000
_cell.angle_alpha   90.00
_cell.angle_beta   90.00
_cell.angle_gamma   90.00
#
_symmetry.space_group_name_H-M   'P 1'
#
loop_
_entity.id
_entity.type
_entity.pdbx_description
1 polymer ?
#
loop_
_entity_poly.entity_id
_entity_poly.type
_entity_poly.pdbx_seq_one_letter_code
_entity_poly.pdbx_strand_id
1 'polypeptide(L)'
;RLGGFLAAALLSSRSLAQTCVSYGIDFQNGGNYFQNISSTDAFTFASLFEGCDNDVANNLLVDPNGDEHQCTDTPLQPDDTTQLSTCPMDKNQLWSGDWSVLIISNNGDADPIAYERDFYLNVGLPSTTTYTPTVTI
;
A
#
# COMPACT_ATOMS: atom_id res chain seq x y z
N ARG A 1 -34.42 -54.93 17.70
CA ARG A 1 -34.62 -53.61 18.36
C ARG A 1 -33.49 -52.72 17.87
N LEU A 2 -33.76 -51.89 16.87
CA LEU A 2 -32.79 -50.99 16.26
C LEU A 2 -32.59 -49.78 17.18
N GLY A 3 -31.37 -49.51 17.62
CA GLY A 3 -30.98 -48.26 18.27
C GLY A 3 -29.96 -47.56 17.38
N GLY A 4 -30.38 -46.45 16.75
CA GLY A 4 -29.62 -45.75 15.73
C GLY A 4 -28.45 -44.94 16.28
N PHE A 5 -27.36 -44.93 15.52
CA PHE A 5 -26.24 -44.01 15.70
C PHE A 5 -26.57 -42.70 14.99
N LEU A 6 -26.67 -41.58 15.73
CA LEU A 6 -26.67 -40.24 15.14
C LEU A 6 -25.23 -39.92 14.71
N ALA A 7 -24.98 -39.91 13.41
CA ALA A 7 -23.78 -39.30 12.84
C ALA A 7 -24.06 -37.80 12.63
N ALA A 8 -23.39 -36.94 13.39
CA ALA A 8 -23.38 -35.51 13.13
C ALA A 8 -22.46 -35.22 11.95
N ALA A 9 -23.03 -34.87 10.80
CA ALA A 9 -22.26 -34.38 9.66
C ALA A 9 -21.86 -32.92 9.92
N LEU A 10 -20.59 -32.68 10.21
CA LEU A 10 -20.00 -31.35 10.19
C LEU A 10 -19.91 -30.91 8.72
N LEU A 11 -20.80 -30.01 8.29
CA LEU A 11 -20.60 -29.30 7.03
C LEU A 11 -19.44 -28.33 7.22
N SER A 12 -18.25 -28.73 6.78
CA SER A 12 -17.15 -27.80 6.54
C SER A 12 -17.55 -26.91 5.35
N SER A 13 -18.20 -25.78 5.62
CA SER A 13 -18.37 -24.71 4.65
C SER A 13 -16.98 -24.19 4.28
N ARG A 14 -16.45 -24.63 3.14
CA ARG A 14 -15.34 -23.92 2.50
C ARG A 14 -15.91 -22.58 2.07
N SER A 15 -15.67 -21.55 2.90
CA SER A 15 -15.75 -20.17 2.44
C SER A 15 -15.00 -20.10 1.10
N LEU A 16 -15.60 -19.47 0.09
CA LEU A 16 -14.81 -19.04 -1.06
C LEU A 16 -13.83 -18.03 -0.46
N ALA A 17 -12.59 -18.46 -0.20
CA ALA A 17 -11.57 -17.60 0.36
C ALA A 17 -11.44 -16.41 -0.59
N GLN A 18 -11.98 -15.26 -0.20
CA GLN A 18 -11.71 -14.02 -0.87
C GLN A 18 -10.27 -13.71 -0.49
N THR A 19 -9.37 -13.74 -1.46
CA THR A 19 -7.98 -13.38 -1.21
C THR A 19 -7.96 -11.89 -0.86
N CYS A 20 -7.45 -11.55 0.32
CA CYS A 20 -7.17 -10.16 0.69
C CYS A 20 -6.07 -9.62 -0.24
N VAL A 21 -6.37 -8.57 -0.99
CA VAL A 21 -5.43 -7.96 -1.95
C VAL A 21 -5.17 -6.51 -1.58
N SER A 22 -3.91 -6.07 -1.73
CA SER A 22 -3.52 -4.67 -1.66
C SER A 22 -3.15 -4.12 -3.03
N TYR A 23 -3.67 -2.95 -3.38
CA TYR A 23 -3.31 -2.20 -4.58
C TYR A 23 -2.72 -0.86 -4.17
N GLY A 24 -1.55 -0.50 -4.71
CA GLY A 24 -1.09 0.88 -4.62
C GLY A 24 -1.98 1.80 -5.44
N ILE A 25 -2.19 3.06 -5.04
CA ILE A 25 -2.76 4.12 -5.91
C ILE A 25 -1.61 4.93 -6.54
N ASP A 26 -0.60 5.20 -5.73
CA ASP A 26 0.69 5.76 -6.13
C ASP A 26 1.77 4.66 -6.15
N PHE A 27 2.96 5.01 -6.65
CA PHE A 27 4.17 4.18 -6.60
C PHE A 27 3.91 2.72 -7.02
N GLN A 28 3.47 2.54 -8.26
CA GLN A 28 3.06 1.25 -8.83
C GLN A 28 4.07 0.76 -9.87
N ASN A 29 4.10 -0.57 -10.07
CA ASN A 29 4.66 -1.22 -11.26
C ASN A 29 6.14 -0.87 -11.56
N GLY A 30 6.98 -0.60 -10.56
CA GLY A 30 8.38 -0.21 -10.79
C GLY A 30 8.54 1.14 -11.46
N GLY A 31 7.53 2.02 -11.36
CA GLY A 31 7.52 3.32 -12.01
C GLY A 31 8.60 4.28 -11.50
N ASN A 32 8.81 5.36 -12.25
CA ASN A 32 9.73 6.44 -11.88
C ASN A 32 8.92 7.70 -11.53
N TYR A 33 9.07 8.19 -10.31
CA TYR A 33 8.25 9.25 -9.74
C TYR A 33 9.12 10.43 -9.32
N PHE A 34 8.69 11.64 -9.67
CA PHE A 34 9.38 12.85 -9.26
C PHE A 34 8.97 13.27 -7.86
N GLN A 35 9.96 13.62 -7.03
CA GLN A 35 9.76 14.17 -5.70
C GLN A 35 10.39 15.56 -5.58
N ASN A 36 9.59 16.54 -5.15
CA ASN A 36 10.07 17.90 -4.95
C ASN A 36 10.90 18.00 -3.65
N ILE A 37 12.20 18.25 -3.78
CA ILE A 37 13.13 18.40 -2.66
C ILE A 37 12.88 19.66 -1.81
N SER A 38 12.08 20.62 -2.29
CA SER A 38 11.73 21.82 -1.52
C SER A 38 10.48 21.64 -0.65
N SER A 39 9.78 20.49 -0.73
CA SER A 39 8.57 20.24 0.06
C SER A 39 8.95 19.70 1.44
N THR A 40 8.47 20.36 2.48
CA THR A 40 8.58 19.89 3.88
C THR A 40 7.34 19.11 4.30
N ASP A 41 6.49 18.68 3.36
CA ASP A 41 5.35 17.84 3.71
C ASP A 41 5.84 16.42 3.95
N ALA A 42 5.20 15.72 4.88
CA ALA A 42 5.49 14.32 5.13
C ALA A 42 5.37 13.48 3.85
N PHE A 43 6.25 12.48 3.70
CA PHE A 43 6.09 11.49 2.65
C PHE A 43 4.94 10.54 3.02
N THR A 44 4.07 10.29 2.04
CA THR A 44 2.90 9.45 2.21
C THR A 44 2.74 8.57 0.98
N PHE A 45 2.16 7.38 1.16
CA PHE A 45 1.70 6.55 0.06
C PHE A 45 0.26 6.10 0.29
N ALA A 46 -0.46 5.86 -0.79
CA ALA A 46 -1.86 5.50 -0.79
C ALA A 46 -2.06 4.07 -1.30
N SER A 47 -2.91 3.32 -0.59
CA SER A 47 -3.28 1.95 -0.94
C SER A 47 -4.80 1.76 -0.90
N LEU A 48 -5.28 0.76 -1.63
CA LEU A 48 -6.61 0.18 -1.54
C LEU A 48 -6.47 -1.27 -1.08
N PHE A 49 -7.48 -1.75 -0.37
CA PHE A 49 -7.59 -3.13 0.05
C PHE A 49 -8.92 -3.69 -0.44
N GLU A 50 -8.95 -4.98 -0.78
CA GLU A 50 -10.15 -5.67 -1.25
C GLU A 50 -10.18 -7.09 -0.70
N GLY A 51 -11.32 -7.50 -0.15
CA GLY A 51 -11.50 -8.86 0.35
C GLY A 51 -10.75 -9.19 1.63
N CYS A 52 -10.43 -8.17 2.41
CA CYS A 52 -9.72 -8.32 3.67
C CYS A 52 -10.68 -8.40 4.85
N ASP A 53 -10.24 -9.07 5.91
CA ASP A 53 -10.92 -9.07 7.19
C ASP A 53 -10.55 -7.81 7.99
N ASN A 54 -11.25 -7.58 9.10
CA ASN A 54 -11.04 -6.41 9.94
C ASN A 54 -9.69 -6.49 10.67
N ASP A 55 -8.70 -5.80 10.14
CA ASP A 55 -7.37 -5.64 10.72
C ASP A 55 -6.71 -4.36 10.21
N VAL A 56 -5.48 -4.12 10.64
CA VAL A 56 -4.59 -3.08 10.13
C VAL A 56 -3.38 -3.69 9.42
N ALA A 57 -2.90 -3.02 8.39
CA ALA A 57 -1.59 -3.28 7.81
C ALA A 57 -0.52 -2.45 8.51
N ASN A 58 0.56 -3.14 8.88
CA ASN A 58 1.82 -2.54 9.25
C ASN A 58 2.61 -2.17 8.00
N ASN A 59 3.01 -0.91 7.94
CA ASN A 59 3.50 -0.27 6.72
C ASN A 59 4.97 0.15 6.88
N LEU A 60 5.83 -0.32 5.99
CA LEU A 60 7.26 0.03 6.01
C LEU A 60 7.63 0.72 4.70
N LEU A 61 8.49 1.74 4.81
CA LEU A 61 9.22 2.32 3.70
C LEU A 61 10.66 1.83 3.77
N VAL A 62 11.16 1.24 2.70
CA VAL A 62 12.54 0.80 2.58
C VAL A 62 13.28 1.80 1.69
N ASP A 63 14.37 2.34 2.21
CA ASP A 63 15.18 3.32 1.49
C ASP A 63 16.23 2.67 0.57
N PRO A 64 16.89 3.44 -0.31
CA PRO A 64 17.89 2.92 -1.23
C PRO A 64 19.12 2.25 -0.60
N ASN A 65 19.36 2.45 0.70
CA ASN A 65 20.42 1.73 1.43
C ASN A 65 19.91 0.41 2.04
N GLY A 66 18.60 0.16 1.98
CA GLY A 66 17.92 -0.99 2.58
C GLY A 66 17.48 -0.76 4.02
N ASP A 67 17.53 0.48 4.54
CA ASP A 67 17.03 0.75 5.89
C ASP A 67 15.49 0.85 5.88
N GLU A 68 14.86 0.22 6.87
CA GLU A 68 13.40 0.15 7.02
C GLU A 68 12.89 1.23 7.97
N HIS A 69 11.84 1.93 7.54
CA HIS A 69 11.22 3.02 8.27
C HIS A 69 9.73 2.73 8.47
N GLN A 70 9.32 2.61 9.74
CA GLN A 70 7.93 2.35 10.10
C GLN A 70 7.04 3.56 9.80
N CYS A 71 6.11 3.41 8.86
CA CYS A 71 5.06 4.37 8.56
C CYS A 71 3.79 4.07 9.37
N THR A 72 2.79 4.95 9.34
CA THR A 72 1.54 4.74 10.07
C THR A 72 0.76 3.54 9.53
N ASP A 73 0.11 2.79 10.42
CA ASP A 73 -0.74 1.67 10.02
C ASP A 73 -1.96 2.15 9.20
N THR A 74 -2.50 1.27 8.35
CA THR A 74 -3.69 1.53 7.54
C THR A 74 -4.72 0.44 7.74
N PRO A 75 -6.01 0.76 7.95
CA PRO A 75 -7.04 -0.28 8.08
C PRO A 75 -7.24 -1.02 6.76
N LEU A 76 -7.48 -2.33 6.80
CA LEU A 76 -7.75 -3.14 5.60
C LEU A 76 -9.20 -3.01 5.09
N GLN A 77 -10.07 -2.37 5.87
CA GLN A 77 -11.48 -2.17 5.55
C GLN A 77 -11.87 -0.68 5.71
N PRO A 78 -12.93 -0.22 5.03
CA PRO A 78 -13.70 -0.95 4.04
C PRO A 78 -12.96 -1.11 2.71
N ASP A 79 -13.39 -2.10 1.92
CA ASP A 79 -12.86 -2.35 0.58
C ASP A 79 -12.91 -1.08 -0.29
N ASP A 80 -11.95 -0.98 -1.22
CA ASP A 80 -11.86 0.08 -2.24
C ASP A 80 -11.86 1.51 -1.68
N THR A 81 -11.49 1.68 -0.40
CA THR A 81 -11.32 2.99 0.22
C THR A 81 -9.85 3.35 0.32
N THR A 82 -9.49 4.55 -0.16
CA THR A 82 -8.12 5.06 -0.10
C THR A 82 -7.64 5.14 1.34
N GLN A 83 -6.61 4.36 1.66
CA GLN A 83 -5.90 4.40 2.91
C GLN A 83 -4.54 5.05 2.71
N LEU A 84 -4.23 6.05 3.54
CA LEU A 84 -2.99 6.81 3.47
C LEU A 84 -2.07 6.41 4.62
N SER A 85 -0.86 5.98 4.31
CA SER A 85 0.20 5.80 5.30
C SER A 85 1.16 6.99 5.26
N THR A 86 1.56 7.48 6.42
CA THR A 86 2.52 8.58 6.59
C THR A 86 3.82 8.07 7.19
N CYS A 87 4.96 8.40 6.57
CA CYS A 87 6.27 7.90 6.96
C CYS A 87 7.04 8.93 7.82
N PRO A 88 8.05 8.51 8.61
CA PRO A 88 8.76 9.38 9.57
C PRO A 88 9.83 10.24 8.89
N MET A 89 9.52 10.79 7.72
CA MET A 89 10.36 11.71 6.97
C MET A 89 9.53 12.63 6.09
N ASP A 90 10.05 13.83 5.91
CA ASP A 90 9.54 14.81 4.98
C ASP A 90 10.10 14.56 3.57
N LYS A 91 9.38 15.05 2.57
CA LYS A 91 9.73 14.89 1.15
C LYS A 91 11.09 15.46 0.78
N ASN A 92 11.57 16.48 1.50
CA ASN A 92 12.89 17.08 1.32
C ASN A 92 14.04 16.26 1.92
N GLN A 93 13.74 15.20 2.67
CA GLN A 93 14.73 14.28 3.23
C GLN A 93 14.96 13.06 2.32
N LEU A 94 14.12 12.87 1.29
CA LEU A 94 14.26 11.80 0.31
C LEU A 94 15.41 12.09 -0.67
N TRP A 95 15.93 11.04 -1.30
CA TRP A 95 16.95 11.14 -2.35
C TRP A 95 16.67 10.19 -3.50
N SER A 96 17.29 10.48 -4.65
CA SER A 96 17.08 9.68 -5.86
C SER A 96 17.65 8.27 -5.70
N GLY A 97 16.86 7.27 -6.07
CA GLY A 97 17.23 5.87 -5.91
C GLY A 97 16.01 4.94 -5.98
N ASP A 98 16.27 3.65 -5.77
CA ASP A 98 15.25 2.61 -5.68
C ASP A 98 14.69 2.57 -4.25
N TRP A 99 13.37 2.70 -4.12
CA TRP A 99 12.64 2.65 -2.86
C TRP A 99 11.61 1.52 -2.95
N SER A 100 11.24 0.98 -1.79
CA SER A 100 10.18 -0.02 -1.70
C SER A 100 9.20 0.30 -0.58
N VAL A 101 7.93 -0.06 -0.76
CA VAL A 101 6.93 -0.06 0.32
C VAL A 101 6.52 -1.49 0.61
N LEU A 102 6.56 -1.87 1.89
CA LEU A 102 6.07 -3.16 2.39
C LEU A 102 4.77 -2.96 3.16
N ILE A 103 3.80 -3.82 2.89
CA ILE A 103 2.47 -3.82 3.51
C ILE A 103 2.23 -5.21 4.09
N ILE A 104 2.22 -5.32 5.42
CA ILE A 104 2.18 -6.60 6.13
C ILE A 104 0.99 -6.61 7.08
N SER A 105 0.20 -7.68 7.07
CA SER A 105 -0.90 -7.85 8.03
C SER A 105 -1.18 -9.32 8.32
N ASN A 106 -1.68 -9.59 9.52
CA ASN A 106 -2.22 -10.90 9.87
C ASN A 106 -3.67 -11.08 9.38
N ASN A 107 -4.25 -10.05 8.76
CA ASN A 107 -5.58 -10.06 8.16
C ASN A 107 -6.64 -10.63 9.13
N GLY A 108 -6.61 -10.19 10.40
CA GLY A 108 -7.61 -10.58 11.40
C GLY A 108 -7.54 -12.05 11.81
N ASP A 109 -6.33 -12.63 11.87
CA ASP A 109 -6.07 -14.07 12.08
C ASP A 109 -6.56 -14.97 10.92
N ALA A 110 -6.83 -14.40 9.74
CA ALA A 110 -7.12 -15.13 8.51
C ALA A 110 -5.84 -15.41 7.70
N ASP A 111 -5.94 -15.46 6.37
CA ASP A 111 -4.77 -15.61 5.50
C ASP A 111 -3.96 -14.30 5.50
N PRO A 112 -2.72 -14.29 6.03
CA PRO A 112 -1.92 -13.09 6.17
C PRO A 112 -1.48 -12.54 4.80
N ILE A 113 -1.24 -11.24 4.74
CA ILE A 113 -0.75 -10.56 3.54
C ILE A 113 0.65 -9.99 3.75
N ALA A 114 1.44 -10.01 2.68
CA ALA A 114 2.72 -9.33 2.57
C ALA A 114 2.88 -8.87 1.12
N TYR A 115 2.73 -7.57 0.88
CA TYR A 115 2.88 -6.95 -0.43
C TYR A 115 4.09 -6.03 -0.44
N GLU A 116 4.82 -6.05 -1.55
CA GLU A 116 5.96 -5.19 -1.82
C GLU A 116 5.70 -4.39 -3.10
N ARG A 117 5.99 -3.09 -3.06
CA ARG A 117 5.95 -2.20 -4.23
C ARG A 117 7.28 -1.51 -4.38
N ASP A 118 7.98 -1.86 -5.45
CA ASP A 118 9.22 -1.19 -5.84
C ASP A 118 8.94 0.00 -6.76
N PHE A 119 9.69 1.08 -6.58
CA PHE A 119 9.62 2.27 -7.41
C PHE A 119 10.93 3.06 -7.34
N TYR A 120 11.19 3.85 -8.38
CA TYR A 120 12.33 4.77 -8.40
C TYR A 120 11.86 6.19 -8.08
N LEU A 121 12.56 6.88 -7.19
CA LEU A 121 12.37 8.31 -6.97
C LEU A 121 13.42 9.13 -7.72
N ASN A 122 12.97 10.14 -8.46
CA ASN A 122 13.81 11.22 -8.97
C ASN A 122 13.56 12.47 -8.12
N VAL A 123 14.49 12.79 -7.23
CA VAL A 123 14.34 13.87 -6.25
C VAL A 123 15.09 15.12 -6.73
N GLY A 124 14.39 16.24 -6.81
CA GLY A 124 14.99 17.50 -7.27
C GLY A 124 14.08 18.71 -7.13
N LEU A 125 14.54 19.85 -7.64
CA LEU A 125 13.72 21.07 -7.73
C LEU A 125 12.80 21.00 -8.96
N PRO A 126 11.50 21.32 -8.83
CA PRO A 126 10.59 21.35 -9.96
C PRO A 126 10.97 22.51 -10.90
N SER A 127 10.94 22.26 -12.20
CA SER A 127 11.10 23.28 -13.23
C SER A 127 9.76 23.64 -13.84
N THR A 128 9.41 24.92 -13.87
CA THR A 128 8.18 25.43 -14.49
C THR A 128 8.49 26.05 -15.85
N THR A 129 7.77 25.61 -16.88
CA THR A 129 7.80 26.23 -18.22
C THR A 129 6.46 26.91 -18.49
N THR A 130 6.49 28.20 -18.83
CA THR A 130 5.29 28.96 -19.21
C THR A 130 5.16 28.98 -20.72
N TYR A 131 4.03 28.48 -21.24
CA TYR A 131 3.69 28.56 -22.66
C TYR A 131 2.58 29.60 -22.86
N THR A 132 2.83 30.59 -23.73
CA THR A 132 1.80 31.53 -24.17
C THR A 132 1.31 31.11 -25.55
N PRO A 133 0.09 30.54 -25.69
CA PRO A 133 -0.44 30.19 -27.00
C PRO A 133 -0.72 31.48 -27.78
N THR A 134 -0.20 31.56 -29.01
CA THR A 134 -0.59 32.61 -29.94
C THR A 134 -1.74 32.09 -30.79
N VAL A 135 -2.91 32.73 -30.70
CA VAL A 135 -4.05 32.44 -31.56
C VAL A 135 -3.89 33.27 -32.84
N THR A 136 -3.76 32.61 -33.98
CA THR A 136 -3.85 33.24 -35.30
C THR A 136 -5.31 33.18 -35.75
N ILE A 137 -5.91 34.33 -36.09
CA ILE A 137 -7.29 34.46 -36.60
C ILE A 137 -7.27 34.36 -38.13
#